data_AF-A0A136NHN3-F1
#
_entry.id   AF-A0A136NHN3-F1
#
_cell.length_a   1.000
_cell.length_b   1.000
_cell.length_c   1.000
_cell.angle_alpha   90.00
_cell.angle_beta   90.00
_cell.angle_gamma   90.00
#
_symmetry.space_group_name_H-M   'P 1'
#
loop_
_entity.id
_entity.type
_entity.pdbx_description
1 polymer ?
#
loop_
_entity_poly.entity_id
_entity_poly.type
_entity_poly.pdbx_seq_one_letter_code
_entity_poly.pdbx_strand_id
1 'polypeptide(L)'
;MLTVQLTPFIFSQKLNPETTEYRYWIYFKDKGEYKPGVVLEKGTEGYNIALSGLTEKALWRRSKVLPPEQVVNYNDIPVNRNYIDQVKSTGVKSHAVSKWLNAISIKAKKISLIKLSSFRLWIRLKELDI
;
A
#
# COMPACT_ATOMS: atom_id res chain seq x y z
N MET A 1 11.69 -17.52 -60.58
CA MET A 1 12.05 -16.92 -59.28
C MET A 1 10.96 -17.31 -58.29
N LEU A 2 11.25 -18.20 -57.33
CA LEU A 2 10.29 -18.61 -56.30
C LEU A 2 10.36 -17.63 -55.14
N THR A 3 9.28 -16.88 -54.92
CA THR A 3 9.17 -15.92 -53.82
C THR A 3 8.76 -16.67 -52.55
N VAL A 4 9.68 -16.82 -51.60
CA VAL A 4 9.37 -17.35 -50.26
C VAL A 4 8.72 -16.21 -49.47
N GLN A 5 7.43 -16.34 -49.18
CA GLN A 5 6.75 -15.44 -48.27
C GLN A 5 7.03 -15.87 -46.82
N LEU A 6 7.83 -15.08 -46.12
CA LEU A 6 8.00 -15.21 -44.67
C LEU A 6 6.77 -14.60 -43.99
N THR A 7 5.85 -15.45 -43.53
CA THR A 7 4.78 -15.01 -42.63
C THR A 7 5.39 -14.77 -41.25
N PRO A 8 5.14 -13.61 -40.61
CA PRO A 8 5.60 -13.38 -39.25
C PRO A 8 4.80 -14.27 -38.31
N PHE A 9 5.48 -15.28 -37.77
CA PHE A 9 4.93 -16.07 -36.67
C PHE A 9 4.97 -15.20 -35.41
N ILE A 10 3.84 -14.54 -35.10
CA ILE A 10 3.67 -13.86 -33.81
C ILE A 10 3.65 -14.96 -32.75
N PHE A 11 4.78 -15.17 -32.09
CA PHE A 11 4.87 -16.07 -30.94
C PHE A 11 4.15 -15.39 -29.75
N SER A 12 2.83 -15.56 -29.67
CA SER A 12 2.06 -15.16 -28.50
C SER A 12 2.40 -16.12 -27.37
N GLN A 13 3.45 -15.79 -26.62
CA GLN A 13 3.83 -16.55 -25.44
C GLN A 13 2.80 -16.24 -24.35
N LYS A 14 1.92 -17.20 -24.04
CA LYS A 14 1.02 -17.08 -22.89
C LYS A 14 1.87 -16.96 -21.63
N LEU A 15 1.86 -15.79 -21.00
CA LEU A 15 2.46 -15.59 -19.68
C LEU A 15 1.84 -16.60 -18.72
N ASN A 16 2.67 -17.44 -18.08
CA ASN A 16 2.18 -18.33 -17.04
C ASN A 16 1.93 -17.50 -15.77
N PRO A 17 0.67 -17.34 -15.33
CA PRO A 17 0.32 -16.47 -14.20
C PRO A 17 0.94 -16.94 -12.87
N GLU A 18 1.33 -18.20 -12.77
CA GLU A 18 2.00 -18.73 -11.57
C GLU A 18 3.49 -18.34 -11.49
N THR A 19 4.11 -18.06 -12.64
CA THR A 19 5.53 -17.70 -12.72
C THR A 19 5.78 -16.21 -12.92
N THR A 20 4.79 -15.48 -13.43
CA THR A 20 4.85 -14.04 -13.68
C THR A 20 4.71 -13.25 -12.37
N GLU A 21 5.52 -12.21 -12.19
CA GLU A 21 5.36 -11.26 -11.08
C GLU A 21 4.39 -10.15 -11.45
N TYR A 22 3.41 -9.91 -10.59
CA TYR A 22 2.44 -8.83 -10.71
C TYR A 22 2.62 -7.83 -9.58
N ARG A 23 2.05 -6.63 -9.75
CA ARG A 23 1.98 -5.63 -8.69
C ARG A 23 0.66 -5.75 -7.94
N TYR A 24 0.76 -5.78 -6.62
CA TYR A 24 -0.41 -5.81 -5.75
C TYR A 24 -0.35 -4.67 -4.75
N TRP A 25 -1.52 -4.14 -4.40
CA TRP A 25 -1.71 -3.38 -3.18
C TRP A 25 -2.30 -4.27 -2.09
N ILE A 26 -1.67 -4.24 -0.93
CA ILE A 26 -2.13 -4.88 0.31
C ILE A 26 -2.67 -3.76 1.19
N TYR A 27 -3.99 -3.70 1.33
CA TYR A 27 -4.67 -2.72 2.18
C TYR A 27 -4.80 -3.24 3.60
N PHE A 28 -4.60 -2.36 4.57
CA PHE A 28 -4.78 -2.65 5.99
C PHE A 28 -6.10 -2.04 6.50
N LYS A 29 -6.75 -2.73 7.43
CA LYS A 29 -8.00 -2.30 8.06
C LYS A 29 -7.86 -1.07 8.96
N ASP A 30 -6.71 -0.93 9.60
CA ASP A 30 -6.41 0.08 10.62
C ASP A 30 -4.90 0.40 10.57
N LYS A 31 -4.46 1.34 11.40
CA LYS A 31 -3.04 1.69 11.59
C LYS A 31 -2.54 1.19 12.95
N GLY A 32 -2.89 -0.05 13.30
CA GLY A 32 -2.60 -0.64 14.61
C GLY A 32 -3.79 -0.46 15.55
N GLU A 33 -3.61 0.29 16.62
CA GLU A 33 -4.69 0.66 17.53
C GLU A 33 -5.64 1.73 16.95
N TYR A 34 -5.16 2.51 15.98
CA TYR A 34 -5.91 3.59 15.34
C TYR A 34 -6.83 3.05 14.24
N LYS A 35 -8.14 3.14 14.45
CA LYS A 35 -9.16 2.76 13.44
C LYS A 35 -9.49 3.94 12.51
N PRO A 36 -9.94 3.68 11.26
CA PRO A 36 -10.45 4.73 10.40
C PRO A 36 -11.55 5.55 11.09
N GLY A 37 -11.48 6.88 10.98
CA GLY A 37 -12.44 7.80 11.59
C GLY A 37 -12.16 8.15 13.06
N VAL A 38 -11.09 7.63 13.67
CA VAL A 38 -10.69 8.04 15.02
C VAL A 38 -10.36 9.53 15.08
N VAL A 39 -10.86 10.20 16.12
CA VAL A 39 -10.50 11.58 16.43
C VAL A 39 -9.19 11.56 17.22
N LEU A 40 -8.22 12.38 16.78
CA LEU A 40 -6.91 12.47 17.43
C LEU A 40 -6.91 13.66 18.38
N GLU A 41 -7.20 13.41 19.65
CA GLU A 41 -7.22 14.45 20.67
C GLU A 41 -5.81 14.98 20.95
N LYS A 42 -5.68 16.29 21.14
CA LYS A 42 -4.40 16.94 21.40
C LYS A 42 -3.75 16.36 22.67
N GLY A 43 -2.48 15.99 22.57
CA GLY A 43 -1.72 15.39 23.66
C GLY A 43 -1.74 13.86 23.70
N THR A 44 -2.60 13.21 22.91
CA THR A 44 -2.55 11.75 22.74
C THR A 44 -1.34 11.32 21.91
N GLU A 45 -0.94 10.05 22.04
CA GLU A 45 0.14 9.47 21.24
C GLU A 45 -0.16 9.56 19.74
N GLY A 46 -1.38 9.19 19.33
CA GLY A 46 -1.80 9.28 17.92
C GLY A 46 -1.73 10.70 17.34
N TYR A 47 -2.10 11.71 18.13
CA TYR A 47 -1.94 13.11 17.75
C TYR A 47 -0.47 13.47 17.52
N ASN A 48 0.42 13.12 18.46
CA ASN A 48 1.84 13.43 18.37
C ASN A 48 2.51 12.72 17.19
N ILE A 49 2.16 11.45 16.94
CA ILE A 49 2.62 10.69 15.77
C ILE A 49 2.18 11.37 14.48
N ALA A 50 0.89 11.72 14.36
CA ALA A 50 0.34 12.39 13.19
C ALA A 50 1.01 13.76 12.95
N LEU A 51 1.21 14.54 14.02
CA LEU A 51 1.83 15.85 13.99
C LEU A 51 3.29 15.77 13.54
N SER A 52 4.06 14.80 14.05
CA SER A 52 5.47 14.60 13.70
C SER A 52 5.71 14.32 12.21
N GLY A 53 4.68 13.82 11.51
CA GLY A 53 4.73 13.54 10.08
C GLY A 53 4.41 14.73 9.19
N LEU A 54 4.20 15.92 9.76
CA LEU A 54 3.86 17.15 9.04
C LEU A 54 4.94 18.21 9.24
N THR A 55 5.26 18.92 8.16
CA THR A 55 6.15 20.08 8.23
C THR A 55 5.42 21.29 8.80
N GLU A 56 6.16 22.24 9.37
CA GLU A 56 5.61 23.52 9.86
C GLU A 56 4.78 24.24 8.78
N LYS A 57 5.28 24.26 7.53
CA LYS A 57 4.55 24.83 6.39
C LYS A 57 3.22 24.11 6.13
N ALA A 58 3.15 22.80 6.33
CA ALA A 58 1.90 22.05 6.20
C ALA A 58 0.92 22.41 7.34
N LEU A 59 1.42 22.50 8.57
CA LEU A 59 0.63 22.89 9.73
C LEU A 59 0.06 24.30 9.59
N TRP A 60 0.88 25.26 9.15
CA TRP A 60 0.45 26.64 8.91
C TRP A 60 -0.63 26.74 7.83
N ARG A 61 -0.53 25.96 6.75
CA ARG A 61 -1.60 25.95 5.72
C ARG A 61 -2.90 25.38 6.28
N ARG A 62 -2.81 24.35 7.11
CA ARG A 62 -3.97 23.69 7.72
C ARG A 62 -4.66 24.58 8.75
N SER A 63 -3.90 25.31 9.57
CA SER A 63 -4.46 26.22 10.58
C SER A 63 -5.28 27.37 9.99
N LYS A 64 -5.21 27.62 8.67
CA LYS A 64 -6.02 28.64 7.99
C LYS A 64 -7.44 28.17 7.65
N VAL A 65 -7.65 26.86 7.54
CA VAL A 65 -8.89 26.28 6.98
C VAL A 65 -9.48 25.18 7.86
N LEU A 66 -8.72 24.66 8.82
CA LEU A 66 -9.15 23.66 9.79
C LEU A 66 -9.18 24.29 11.18
N PRO A 67 -10.13 23.88 12.04
CA PRO A 67 -10.12 24.30 13.43
C PRO A 67 -8.93 23.67 14.19
N PRO A 68 -8.47 24.28 15.30
CA PRO A 68 -7.27 23.85 16.04
C PRO A 68 -7.24 22.37 16.43
N GLU A 69 -8.40 21.79 16.72
CA GLU A 69 -8.59 20.40 17.13
C GLU A 69 -8.55 19.39 15.97
N GLN A 70 -8.56 19.86 14.71
CA GLN A 70 -8.54 19.00 13.51
C GLN A 70 -7.33 19.24 12.61
N VAL A 71 -6.29 19.93 13.10
CA VAL A 71 -5.07 20.21 12.33
C VAL A 71 -4.38 18.92 11.85
N VAL A 72 -4.57 17.82 12.58
CA VAL A 72 -4.14 16.46 12.21
C VAL A 72 -5.30 15.49 12.26
N ASN A 73 -5.22 14.40 11.48
CA ASN A 73 -6.24 13.36 11.47
C ASN A 73 -5.65 11.96 11.24
N TYR A 74 -6.51 10.94 11.21
CA TYR A 74 -6.13 9.54 10.97
C TYR A 74 -5.25 9.32 9.72
N ASN A 75 -5.45 10.08 8.65
CA ASN A 75 -4.65 9.94 7.43
C ASN A 75 -3.21 10.42 7.62
N ASP A 76 -2.93 11.20 8.66
CA ASP A 76 -1.59 11.67 8.98
C ASP A 76 -0.75 10.65 9.75
N ILE A 77 -1.38 9.66 10.39
CA ILE A 77 -0.70 8.53 11.06
C ILE A 77 -0.02 7.63 10.01
N PRO A 78 1.23 7.20 10.17
CA PRO A 78 1.89 6.26 9.27
C PRO A 78 1.19 4.89 9.25
N VAL A 79 1.42 4.11 8.20
CA VAL A 79 1.02 2.69 8.22
C VAL A 79 1.75 1.98 9.36
N ASN A 80 1.05 1.12 10.09
CA ASN A 80 1.63 0.41 11.22
C ASN A 80 2.86 -0.41 10.79
N ARG A 81 3.98 -0.21 11.50
CA ARG A 81 5.26 -0.84 11.17
C ARG A 81 5.21 -2.35 11.27
N ASN A 82 4.52 -2.91 12.26
CA ASN A 82 4.40 -4.36 12.43
C ASN A 82 3.68 -4.99 11.23
N TYR A 83 2.69 -4.32 10.64
CA TYR A 83 2.02 -4.82 9.43
C TYR A 83 2.95 -4.82 8.22
N ILE A 84 3.75 -3.76 8.05
CA ILE A 84 4.77 -3.70 6.98
C ILE A 84 5.79 -4.82 7.16
N ASP A 85 6.27 -5.03 8.38
CA ASP A 85 7.30 -6.01 8.68
C ASP A 85 6.78 -7.46 8.53
N GLN A 86 5.52 -7.72 8.90
CA GLN A 86 4.85 -9.00 8.59
C GLN A 86 4.80 -9.28 7.10
N VAL A 87 4.39 -8.30 6.28
CA VAL A 87 4.39 -8.47 4.81
C VAL A 87 5.80 -8.75 4.30
N LYS A 88 6.81 -7.98 4.74
CA LYS A 88 8.21 -8.19 4.32
C LYS A 88 8.79 -9.54 4.73
N SER A 89 8.38 -10.07 5.89
CA SER A 89 8.85 -11.37 6.38
C SER A 89 8.47 -12.55 5.46
N THR A 90 7.49 -12.37 4.58
CA THR A 90 7.11 -13.38 3.57
C THR A 90 8.11 -13.53 2.42
N GLY A 91 9.10 -12.62 2.34
CA GLY A 91 10.10 -12.59 1.27
C GLY A 91 9.66 -11.85 0.01
N VAL A 92 8.48 -11.22 0.01
CA VAL A 92 8.00 -10.41 -1.12
C VAL A 92 8.76 -9.08 -1.20
N LYS A 93 9.00 -8.62 -2.44
CA LYS A 93 9.67 -7.34 -2.67
C LYS A 93 8.68 -6.18 -2.51
N SER A 94 8.84 -5.39 -1.45
CA SER A 94 8.07 -4.16 -1.27
C SER A 94 8.50 -3.09 -2.27
N HIS A 95 7.54 -2.40 -2.88
CA HIS A 95 7.77 -1.31 -3.81
C HIS A 95 7.51 0.07 -3.19
N ALA A 96 6.40 0.23 -2.48
CA ALA A 96 6.02 1.51 -1.87
C ALA A 96 5.07 1.30 -0.68
N VAL A 97 5.07 2.22 0.28
CA VAL A 97 4.09 2.28 1.38
C VAL A 97 3.30 3.57 1.24
N SER A 98 1.98 3.48 1.22
CA SER A 98 1.08 4.63 1.11
C SER A 98 0.33 4.84 2.41
N LYS A 99 0.64 5.97 3.06
CA LYS A 99 -0.03 6.43 4.28
C LYS A 99 -1.53 6.70 4.06
N TRP A 100 -1.87 7.27 2.91
CA TRP A 100 -3.24 7.66 2.54
C TRP A 100 -4.12 6.46 2.20
N LEU A 101 -3.58 5.48 1.46
CA LEU A 101 -4.29 4.25 1.15
C LEU A 101 -4.32 3.28 2.34
N ASN A 102 -3.53 3.55 3.38
CA ASN A 102 -3.22 2.60 4.44
C ASN A 102 -2.79 1.23 3.86
N ALA A 103 -1.78 1.25 2.98
CA ALA A 103 -1.45 0.09 2.16
C ALA A 103 0.04 0.00 1.82
N ILE A 104 0.49 -1.20 1.46
CA ILE A 104 1.82 -1.46 0.89
C ILE A 104 1.67 -2.06 -0.52
N SER A 105 2.44 -1.51 -1.46
CA SER A 105 2.58 -2.06 -2.81
C SER A 105 3.73 -3.06 -2.82
N ILE A 106 3.49 -4.23 -3.41
CA ILE A 106 4.49 -5.30 -3.55
C ILE A 106 4.56 -5.79 -5.00
N LYS A 107 5.67 -6.44 -5.34
CA LYS A 107 5.76 -7.34 -6.49
C LYS A 107 5.81 -8.77 -6.00
N ALA A 108 4.93 -9.62 -6.50
CA ALA A 108 4.87 -11.02 -6.13
C ALA A 108 4.29 -11.88 -7.25
N LYS A 109 4.61 -13.17 -7.22
CA LYS A 109 3.92 -14.21 -8.01
C LYS A 109 2.63 -14.61 -7.30
N LYS A 110 1.65 -15.11 -8.06
CA LYS A 110 0.35 -15.52 -7.53
C LYS A 110 0.47 -16.58 -6.41
N ILE A 111 1.33 -17.58 -6.58
CA ILE A 111 1.60 -18.62 -5.57
C ILE A 111 2.06 -18.04 -4.22
N SER A 112 2.81 -16.93 -4.22
CA SER A 112 3.32 -16.29 -3.01
C SER A 112 2.21 -15.58 -2.21
N LEU A 113 1.07 -15.27 -2.84
CA LEU A 113 -0.07 -14.64 -2.18
C LEU A 113 -0.76 -15.56 -1.17
N ILE A 114 -0.63 -16.88 -1.33
CA ILE A 114 -1.18 -17.88 -0.39
C ILE A 114 -0.54 -17.74 1.00
N LYS A 115 0.73 -17.33 1.07
CA LYS A 115 1.42 -17.05 2.35
C LYS A 115 0.95 -15.74 2.98
N LEU A 116 0.42 -14.81 2.18
CA LEU A 116 -0.08 -13.53 2.67
C LEU A 116 -1.52 -13.66 3.19
N SER A 117 -2.35 -14.50 2.57
CA SER A 117 -3.73 -14.75 3.03
C SER A 117 -3.80 -15.50 4.37
N SER A 118 -2.71 -16.17 4.77
CA SER A 118 -2.60 -16.84 6.08
C SER A 118 -2.42 -15.85 7.23
N PHE A 119 -2.01 -14.62 6.96
CA PHE A 119 -2.05 -13.56 7.95
C PHE A 119 -3.50 -13.13 8.15
N ARG A 120 -3.96 -13.11 9.42
CA ARG A 120 -5.26 -12.56 9.85
C ARG A 120 -5.33 -11.04 9.72
N LEU A 121 -4.70 -10.49 8.70
CA LEU A 121 -4.89 -9.14 8.21
C LEU A 121 -5.93 -9.31 7.09
N TRP A 122 -7.09 -8.68 7.21
CA TRP A 122 -8.09 -8.73 6.15
C TRP A 122 -7.58 -7.89 4.98
N ILE A 123 -6.77 -8.52 4.13
CA ILE A 123 -6.09 -7.91 3.00
C ILE A 123 -7.07 -7.94 1.83
N ARG A 124 -7.56 -6.77 1.41
CA ARG A 124 -8.13 -6.66 0.07
C ARG A 124 -6.96 -6.59 -0.90
N LEU A 125 -6.68 -7.67 -1.62
CA LEU A 125 -5.73 -7.62 -2.73
C LEU A 125 -6.41 -6.96 -3.91
N LYS A 126 -5.81 -5.90 -4.44
CA LYS A 126 -6.18 -5.37 -5.76
C LYS A 126 -4.98 -5.55 -6.68
N GLU A 127 -5.13 -6.43 -7.65
CA GLU A 127 -4.21 -6.51 -8.79
C GLU A 127 -4.29 -5.19 -9.56
N LEU A 128 -3.14 -4.69 -9.98
CA LEU A 128 -3.08 -3.53 -10.87
C LEU A 128 -3.09 -4.05 -12.30
N ASP A 129 -4.18 -3.81 -13.02
CA ASP A 129 -4.21 -3.95 -14.47
C ASP A 129 -3.26 -2.87 -15.04
N ILE A 130 -2.13 -3.27 -15.59
CA ILE A 130 -1.18 -2.40 -16.30
C ILE A 130 -1.09 -2.88 -17.75
#